data_AF-A0A6G3U269-F1
#
_entry.id   AF-A0A6G3U269-F1
#
_cell.length_a   1.000
_cell.length_b   1.000
_cell.length_c   1.000
_cell.angle_alpha   90.00
_cell.angle_beta   90.00
_cell.angle_gamma   90.00
#
_symmetry.space_group_name_H-M   'P 1'
#
loop_
_entity.id
_entity.type
_entity.pdbx_description
1 polymer ?
#
loop_
_entity_poly.entity_id
_entity_poly.type
_entity_poly.pdbx_seq_one_letter_code
_entity_poly.pdbx_strand_id
1 'polypeptide(L)'
;MCRHLAYVGPESRVGDLLVVPPHGLYRQSWAPRRQRYGTVNADGFGVGWYAPDDPVPARYRRAGPVWADLSFADLARVVRTRALLAAVRDATLSGADAEA
;
A
#
# COMPACT_ATOMS: atom_id res chain seq x y z
N MET A 1 -4.64 13.73 -3.39
CA MET A 1 -5.50 12.64 -3.94
C MET A 1 -4.76 11.32 -3.83
N CYS A 2 -5.22 10.44 -2.95
CA CYS A 2 -4.60 9.13 -2.73
C CYS A 2 -4.69 8.19 -3.94
N ARG A 3 -3.84 7.15 -3.95
CA ARG A 3 -3.91 6.02 -4.89
C ARG A 3 -4.25 4.75 -4.13
N HIS A 4 -5.07 3.89 -4.74
CA HIS A 4 -5.52 2.63 -4.14
C HIS A 4 -5.38 1.48 -5.13
N LEU A 5 -5.18 0.27 -4.61
CA LEU A 5 -5.18 -0.98 -5.38
C LEU A 5 -5.90 -2.05 -4.58
N ALA A 6 -6.82 -2.77 -5.23
CA ALA A 6 -7.44 -3.98 -4.70
C ALA A 6 -7.06 -5.17 -5.58
N TYR A 7 -6.93 -6.34 -4.96
CA TYR A 7 -6.66 -7.59 -5.64
C TYR A 7 -7.53 -8.69 -5.04
N VAL A 8 -8.08 -9.53 -5.90
CA VAL A 8 -8.72 -10.81 -5.57
C VAL A 8 -8.33 -11.80 -6.66
N GLY A 9 -7.70 -12.90 -6.31
CA GLY A 9 -7.21 -13.84 -7.31
C GLY A 9 -6.40 -15.01 -6.75
N PRO A 10 -5.55 -15.63 -7.60
CA PRO A 10 -4.57 -16.62 -7.16
C PRO A 10 -3.69 -16.10 -6.02
N GLU A 11 -3.12 -17.00 -5.23
CA GLU A 11 -2.21 -16.57 -4.17
C GLU A 11 -0.96 -15.90 -4.76
N SER A 12 -0.67 -14.69 -4.32
CA SER A 12 0.49 -13.90 -4.74
C SER A 12 1.14 -13.22 -3.56
N ARG A 13 2.44 -12.87 -3.66
CA ARG A 13 3.08 -12.04 -2.63
C ARG A 13 2.57 -10.61 -2.72
N VAL A 14 2.51 -9.92 -1.59
CA VAL A 14 2.20 -8.49 -1.53
C VAL A 14 3.16 -7.69 -2.42
N GLY A 15 4.45 -8.03 -2.43
CA GLY A 15 5.46 -7.38 -3.27
C GLY A 15 5.20 -7.55 -4.77
N ASP A 16 4.75 -8.72 -5.21
CA ASP A 16 4.46 -9.02 -6.62
C ASP A 16 3.25 -8.19 -7.13
N LEU A 17 2.36 -7.78 -6.22
CA LEU A 17 1.16 -7.00 -6.53
C LEU A 17 1.40 -5.48 -6.41
N LEU A 18 2.15 -5.05 -5.39
CA LEU A 18 2.27 -3.63 -5.04
C LEU A 18 3.59 -2.99 -5.48
N VAL A 19 4.69 -3.75 -5.47
CA VAL A 19 6.06 -3.22 -5.58
C VAL A 19 6.67 -3.51 -6.94
N VAL A 20 6.70 -4.78 -7.34
CA VAL A 20 7.36 -5.27 -8.56
C VAL A 20 6.78 -4.67 -9.85
N PRO A 21 5.45 -4.50 -10.01
CA PRO A 21 4.91 -3.98 -11.26
C PRO A 21 5.49 -2.59 -11.58
N PRO A 22 5.91 -2.33 -12.85
CA PRO A 22 6.62 -1.10 -13.21
C PRO A 22 5.80 0.17 -13.00
N HIS A 23 4.48 0.02 -12.84
CA HIS A 23 3.53 1.08 -12.52
C HIS A 23 2.65 0.71 -11.31
N GLY A 24 3.17 -0.15 -10.42
CA GLY A 24 2.50 -0.61 -9.21
C GLY A 24 2.24 0.52 -8.21
N LEU A 25 1.50 0.20 -7.16
CA LEU A 25 1.10 1.18 -6.14
C LEU A 25 2.31 1.83 -5.46
N TYR A 26 3.38 1.05 -5.23
CA TYR A 26 4.66 1.54 -4.72
C TYR A 26 5.20 2.68 -5.60
N ARG A 27 5.36 2.47 -6.91
CA ARG A 27 5.86 3.54 -7.81
C ARG A 27 4.89 4.72 -7.92
N GLN A 28 3.59 4.47 -7.87
CA GLN A 28 2.58 5.53 -7.86
C GLN A 28 2.69 6.43 -6.61
N SER A 29 3.37 6.00 -5.56
CA SER A 29 3.60 6.86 -4.39
C SER A 29 4.48 8.07 -4.69
N TRP A 30 5.42 7.99 -5.63
CA TRP A 30 6.24 9.16 -6.01
C TRP A 30 6.19 9.54 -7.50
N ALA A 31 5.67 8.67 -8.36
CA ALA A 31 5.53 8.92 -9.79
C ALA A 31 4.15 8.47 -10.32
N PRO A 32 3.04 9.03 -9.82
CA PRO A 32 1.71 8.70 -10.33
C PRO A 32 1.50 9.29 -11.74
N ARG A 33 1.12 8.44 -12.71
CA ARG A 33 0.99 8.86 -14.13
C ARG A 33 -0.32 9.55 -14.50
N ARG A 34 -1.36 9.36 -13.67
CA ARG A 34 -2.74 9.81 -13.96
C ARG A 34 -3.37 10.52 -12.76
N GLN A 35 -2.56 11.13 -11.92
CA GLN A 35 -3.02 11.90 -10.76
C GLN A 35 -3.05 13.38 -11.14
N ARG A 36 -4.23 14.00 -11.00
CA ARG A 36 -4.45 15.42 -11.36
C ARG A 36 -4.16 16.37 -10.19
N TYR A 37 -4.31 15.91 -8.96
CA TYR A 37 -4.16 16.72 -7.76
C TYR A 37 -3.15 16.08 -6.81
N GLY A 38 -2.18 16.88 -6.39
CA GLY A 38 -1.00 16.47 -5.63
C GLY A 38 0.04 15.72 -6.46
N THR A 39 1.32 15.98 -6.16
CA THR A 39 2.47 15.52 -6.95
C THR A 39 2.96 14.14 -6.50
N VAL A 40 2.75 13.81 -5.23
CA VAL A 40 3.30 12.66 -4.51
C VAL A 40 2.26 12.12 -3.54
N ASN A 41 2.34 10.85 -3.17
CA ASN A 41 1.57 10.22 -2.10
C ASN A 41 2.55 9.76 -1.00
N ALA A 42 3.07 10.72 -0.24
CA ALA A 42 4.12 10.51 0.75
C ALA A 42 3.60 10.50 2.20
N ASP A 43 2.34 10.86 2.43
CA ASP A 43 1.80 11.20 3.75
C ASP A 43 1.28 9.99 4.53
N GLY A 44 1.61 8.79 4.05
CA GLY A 44 1.21 7.53 4.66
C GLY A 44 0.89 6.45 3.64
N PHE A 45 0.77 5.23 4.12
CA PHE A 45 0.29 4.09 3.35
C PHE A 45 -0.40 3.07 4.25
N GLY A 46 -1.15 2.18 3.61
CA GLY A 46 -1.75 1.05 4.28
C GLY A 46 -1.88 -0.15 3.36
N VAL A 47 -1.75 -1.34 3.92
CA VAL A 47 -2.12 -2.60 3.27
C VAL A 47 -2.94 -3.44 4.24
N GLY A 48 -4.10 -3.88 3.78
CA GLY A 48 -4.93 -4.89 4.43
C GLY A 48 -4.95 -6.15 3.59
N TRP A 49 -4.75 -7.31 4.19
CA TRP A 49 -4.77 -8.60 3.50
C TRP A 49 -5.43 -9.68 4.33
N TYR A 50 -5.96 -10.69 3.67
CA TYR A 50 -6.47 -11.90 4.32
C TYR A 50 -5.35 -12.93 4.39
N ALA A 51 -4.99 -13.35 5.60
CA ALA A 51 -4.11 -14.49 5.82
C ALA A 51 -4.88 -15.80 5.56
N PRO A 52 -4.19 -16.89 5.20
CA PRO A 52 -4.83 -18.21 5.13
C PRO A 52 -5.57 -18.53 6.43
N ASP A 53 -6.80 -19.03 6.30
CA ASP A 53 -7.67 -19.46 7.41
C ASP A 53 -8.08 -18.37 8.42
N ASP A 54 -7.76 -17.08 8.17
CA ASP A 54 -8.21 -15.96 8.97
C ASP A 54 -9.31 -15.17 8.23
N PRO A 55 -10.56 -15.15 8.73
CA PRO A 55 -11.64 -14.38 8.12
C PRO A 55 -11.51 -12.87 8.35
N VAL A 56 -10.61 -12.42 9.24
CA VAL A 56 -10.39 -11.00 9.56
C VAL A 56 -9.13 -10.52 8.84
N PRO A 57 -9.17 -9.36 8.15
CA PRO A 57 -7.99 -8.86 7.46
C PRO A 57 -6.97 -8.33 8.47
N ALA A 58 -5.73 -8.80 8.35
CA ALA A 58 -4.59 -8.14 8.95
C ALA A 58 -4.39 -6.76 8.29
N ARG A 59 -3.94 -5.77 9.06
CA ARG A 59 -3.73 -4.40 8.58
C ARG A 59 -2.37 -3.90 9.03
N TYR A 60 -1.66 -3.27 8.10
CA TYR A 60 -0.41 -2.59 8.36
C TYR A 60 -0.51 -1.16 7.80
N ARG A 61 -0.35 -0.17 8.68
CA ARG A 61 -0.51 1.26 8.35
C ARG A 61 0.64 2.08 8.92
N ARG A 62 1.05 3.11 8.18
CA ARG A 62 2.11 4.04 8.57
C ARG A 62 1.79 5.44 8.06
N ALA A 63 2.17 6.46 8.83
CA ALA A 63 2.08 7.88 8.43
C ALA A 63 3.27 8.36 7.56
N GLY A 64 4.33 7.54 7.44
CA GLY A 64 5.47 7.85 6.58
C GLY A 64 5.32 7.34 5.15
N PRO A 65 6.19 7.76 4.23
CA PRO A 65 6.14 7.29 2.86
C PRO A 65 6.52 5.82 2.75
N VAL A 66 5.84 5.08 1.86
CA VAL A 66 6.01 3.64 1.69
C VAL A 66 7.44 3.21 1.34
N TRP A 67 8.23 4.07 0.70
CA TRP A 67 9.62 3.78 0.34
C TRP A 67 10.61 3.92 1.49
N ALA A 68 10.23 4.54 2.61
CA ALA A 68 11.08 4.70 3.78
C ALA A 68 10.85 3.61 4.85
N ASP A 69 9.85 2.75 4.69
CA ASP A 69 9.52 1.73 5.68
C ASP A 69 10.16 0.37 5.35
N LEU A 70 11.22 0.02 6.09
CA LEU A 70 11.93 -1.25 5.95
C LEU A 70 11.08 -2.45 6.40
N SER A 71 10.19 -2.27 7.37
CA SER A 71 9.30 -3.36 7.80
C SER A 71 8.28 -3.71 6.71
N PHE A 72 7.78 -2.71 5.97
CA PHE A 72 6.96 -2.96 4.80
C PHE A 72 7.75 -3.70 3.71
N ALA A 73 9.02 -3.39 3.50
CA ALA A 73 9.85 -4.13 2.54
C ALA A 73 9.93 -5.63 2.88
N ASP A 74 10.07 -5.96 4.17
CA ASP A 74 10.04 -7.35 4.62
C ASP A 74 8.65 -8.00 4.45
N LEU A 75 7.58 -7.30 4.85
CA LEU A 75 6.21 -7.79 4.64
C LEU A 75 5.92 -8.06 3.16
N ALA A 76 6.32 -7.14 2.27
CA ALA A 76 6.14 -7.27 0.82
C ALA A 76 6.85 -8.52 0.27
N ARG A 77 8.01 -8.89 0.84
CA ARG A 77 8.79 -10.06 0.41
C ARG A 77 8.15 -11.38 0.82
N VAL A 78 7.53 -11.45 2.00
CA VAL A 78 7.12 -12.74 2.61
C VAL A 78 5.63 -12.98 2.67
N VAL A 79 4.81 -11.92 2.80
CA VAL A 79 3.36 -12.05 2.97
C VAL A 79 2.72 -12.46 1.65
N ARG A 80 1.96 -13.54 1.69
CA ARG A 80 1.16 -14.05 0.56
C ARG A 80 -0.32 -13.91 0.88
N THR A 81 -1.12 -13.64 -0.14
CA THR A 81 -2.57 -13.50 0.02
C THR A 81 -3.30 -13.76 -1.29
N ARG A 82 -4.58 -14.11 -1.18
CA ARG A 82 -5.53 -14.19 -2.30
C ARG A 82 -6.36 -12.92 -2.44
N ALA A 83 -6.37 -12.05 -1.42
CA ALA A 83 -7.13 -10.82 -1.42
C ALA A 83 -6.45 -9.72 -0.59
N LEU A 84 -6.28 -8.53 -1.17
CA LEU A 84 -5.78 -7.37 -0.45
C LEU A 84 -6.42 -6.06 -0.92
N LEU A 85 -6.35 -5.06 -0.05
CA LEU A 85 -6.61 -3.66 -0.36
C LEU A 85 -5.42 -2.83 0.16
N ALA A 86 -4.87 -1.97 -0.69
CA ALA A 86 -3.75 -1.11 -0.35
C ALA A 86 -3.97 0.32 -0.80
N ALA A 87 -3.36 1.28 -0.10
CA ALA A 87 -3.42 2.70 -0.37
C ALA A 87 -2.09 3.40 -0.10
N VAL A 88 -1.80 4.46 -0.87
CA VAL A 88 -0.75 5.46 -0.58
C VAL A 88 -1.42 6.82 -0.52
N ARG A 89 -1.08 7.61 0.51
CA ARG A 89 -1.80 8.81 0.92
C ARG A 89 -1.13 10.08 0.41
N ASP A 90 -1.95 10.99 -0.09
CA ASP A 90 -1.60 12.37 -0.44
C ASP A 90 -2.60 13.28 0.27
N ALA A 91 -2.15 13.86 1.38
CA ALA A 91 -2.95 14.58 2.35
C ALA A 91 -2.76 16.09 2.23
N THR A 92 -3.85 16.84 2.19
CA THR A 92 -3.81 18.31 2.23
C THR A 92 -3.45 18.85 3.63
N LEU A 93 -3.69 18.07 4.67
CA LEU A 93 -3.41 18.36 6.08
C LEU A 93 -3.08 17.04 6.80
N SER A 94 -2.28 17.11 7.86
CA SER A 94 -1.98 15.96 8.74
C SER A 94 -3.27 15.41 9.36
N GLY A 95 -3.44 14.09 9.34
CA GLY A 95 -4.55 13.41 10.02
C GLY A 95 -4.38 13.43 11.55
N ALA A 96 -5.48 13.28 12.30
CA ALA A 96 -5.45 13.18 13.77
C ALA A 96 -4.84 11.85 14.26
N ASP A 97 -4.91 10.80 13.44
CA ASP A 97 -4.35 9.49 13.74
C ASP A 97 -2.90 9.43 13.26
N ALA A 98 -1.96 9.15 14.17
CA ALA A 98 -0.54 8.96 13.85
C ALA A 98 -0.27 7.68 13.02
N GLU A 99 -1.30 6.90 12.68
CA GLU A 99 -1.17 5.62 12.00
C GLU A 99 -1.29 5.67 10.47
N ALA A 100 -1.89 6.70 9.85
CA ALA A 100 -1.87 6.89 8.40
C ALA A 100 -2.51 8.20 7.96
#